data_AF-A0A9D5KKN6-F1
#
_entry.id   AF-A0A9D5KKN6-F1
#
_cell.length_a   1.000
_cell.length_b   1.000
_cell.length_c   1.000
_cell.angle_alpha   90.00
_cell.angle_beta   90.00
_cell.angle_gamma   90.00
#
_symmetry.space_group_name_H-M   'P 1'
#
loop_
_entity.id
_entity.type
_entity.pdbx_description
1 polymer ?
#
loop_
_entity_poly.entity_id
_entity_poly.type
_entity_poly.pdbx_seq_one_letter_code
_entity_poly.pdbx_strand_id
1 'polypeptide(L)'
;MGISRTTQILLRWSAVVVWAAAIFVVSGIPGLKTPFGIWDVVLRKIAHMVEYAVLSILIYEAWQDTWKTRRMTGFWISVGLSILYALSDEYHQQFVVGRYGCMRDVGIDACGALAGLAAWLWVRTRHGRLIKTPFMLLLALGLSGCGAKYHFKLAQFYEQKGMLARANHHYQIVIDKHPHRAAEAMFYQGENFRRDKVYRSAVRIFQHIIAKYPGSDWADKSMRSIMNTPDYFPLQGRYSWIEGDSQTGGNNMKIMTSAKKLKTRTLLSRKYFAGKKQVKELSRSLYYEKKNYELREYTSASKNASYTVILRYPVELGNSWETIRDGQRWIYKIVNDDISVSVKAGRFSGCIKVSERAVNLPGSYKYTYYAPDVGRVLTTVKTGSAQEYRNAELLSYSTGSAP
;
A
#
# COMPACT_ATOMS: atom_id res chain seq x y z
N MET A 1 -15.51 68.35 -18.29
CA MET A 1 -14.05 68.26 -18.52
C MET A 1 -13.70 66.81 -18.80
N GLY A 2 -13.23 66.50 -20.01
CA GLY A 2 -12.76 65.14 -20.33
C GLY A 2 -11.47 64.84 -19.60
N ILE A 3 -11.36 63.66 -19.00
CA ILE A 3 -10.13 63.18 -18.36
C ILE A 3 -9.03 63.12 -19.44
N SER A 4 -7.84 63.67 -19.14
CA SER A 4 -6.73 63.63 -20.10
C SER A 4 -6.32 62.17 -20.38
N ARG A 5 -5.82 61.88 -21.59
CA ARG A 5 -5.36 60.52 -21.96
C ARG A 5 -4.31 59.99 -20.98
N THR A 6 -3.40 60.86 -20.53
CA THR A 6 -2.38 60.53 -19.53
C THR A 6 -3.00 60.13 -18.20
N THR A 7 -3.99 60.90 -17.73
CA THR A 7 -4.75 60.57 -16.52
C THR A 7 -5.49 59.23 -16.65
N GLN A 8 -6.06 58.93 -17.82
CA GLN A 8 -6.74 57.65 -18.06
C GLN A 8 -5.78 56.44 -18.01
N ILE A 9 -4.58 56.57 -18.61
CA ILE A 9 -3.55 55.53 -18.54
C ILE A 9 -3.11 55.30 -17.09
N LEU A 10 -2.88 56.37 -16.34
CA LEU A 10 -2.50 56.29 -14.93
C LEU A 10 -3.58 55.60 -14.08
N LEU A 11 -4.85 55.91 -14.31
CA LEU A 11 -5.98 55.27 -13.61
C LEU A 11 -6.11 53.77 -13.92
N ARG A 12 -5.78 53.35 -15.14
CA ARG A 12 -5.83 51.92 -15.52
C ARG A 12 -4.70 51.13 -14.88
N TRP A 13 -3.48 51.67 -14.90
CA TRP A 13 -2.34 51.03 -14.24
C TRP A 13 -2.47 51.04 -12.71
N SER A 14 -3.05 52.09 -12.12
CA SER A 14 -3.34 52.09 -10.68
C SER A 14 -4.32 50.98 -10.29
N ALA A 15 -5.34 50.71 -11.12
CA ALA A 15 -6.25 49.59 -10.89
C ALA A 15 -5.54 48.23 -10.91
N VAL A 16 -4.60 48.00 -11.83
CA VAL A 16 -3.76 46.79 -11.86
C VAL A 16 -2.97 46.64 -10.55
N VAL A 17 -2.30 47.71 -10.13
CA VAL A 17 -1.47 47.70 -8.91
C VAL A 17 -2.33 47.46 -7.66
N VAL A 18 -3.48 48.12 -7.54
CA VAL A 18 -4.41 47.94 -6.42
C VAL A 18 -4.92 46.50 -6.36
N TRP A 19 -5.28 45.92 -7.51
CA TRP A 19 -5.77 44.54 -7.56
C TRP A 19 -4.67 43.52 -7.24
N ALA A 20 -3.45 43.72 -7.77
CA ALA A 20 -2.29 42.91 -7.40
C ALA A 20 -2.01 43.00 -5.89
N ALA A 21 -2.02 44.20 -5.31
CA ALA A 21 -1.84 44.39 -3.87
C ALA A 21 -2.92 43.64 -3.06
N ALA A 22 -4.18 43.64 -3.52
CA ALA A 22 -5.25 42.88 -2.88
C ALA A 22 -4.97 41.36 -2.91
N ILE A 23 -4.57 40.80 -4.06
CA ILE A 23 -4.21 39.38 -4.18
C ILE A 23 -3.06 39.05 -3.23
N PHE A 24 -2.00 39.85 -3.22
CA PHE A 24 -0.83 39.65 -2.36
C PHE A 24 -1.20 39.63 -0.86
N VAL A 25 -2.04 40.58 -0.42
CA VAL A 25 -2.50 40.64 0.98
C VAL A 25 -3.34 39.41 1.33
N VAL A 26 -4.30 39.02 0.49
CA VAL A 26 -5.17 37.85 0.74
C VAL A 26 -4.36 36.56 0.73
N SER A 27 -3.39 36.43 -0.17
CA SER A 27 -2.49 35.29 -0.27
C SER A 27 -1.62 35.12 0.98
N GLY A 28 -1.22 36.24 1.60
CA GLY A 28 -0.44 36.27 2.84
C GLY A 28 -1.17 35.82 4.11
N ILE A 29 -2.49 35.60 4.08
CA ILE A 29 -3.26 35.24 5.28
C ILE A 29 -3.14 33.73 5.57
N PRO A 30 -2.58 33.31 6.72
CA PRO A 30 -2.48 31.90 7.08
C PRO A 30 -3.83 31.36 7.54
N GLY A 31 -4.14 30.11 7.17
CA GLY A 31 -5.17 29.32 7.86
C GLY A 31 -6.63 29.78 7.71
N LEU A 32 -7.03 30.35 6.56
CA LEU A 32 -8.45 30.51 6.21
C LEU A 32 -9.12 29.12 6.07
N LYS A 33 -9.48 28.49 7.18
CA LYS A 33 -10.24 27.24 7.23
C LYS A 33 -11.69 27.60 7.53
N THR A 34 -12.57 27.47 6.55
CA THR A 34 -14.02 27.54 6.79
C THR A 34 -14.55 26.15 7.19
N PRO A 35 -15.68 26.06 7.92
CA PRO A 35 -16.23 24.78 8.39
C PRO A 35 -16.79 23.88 7.27
N PHE A 36 -16.61 24.24 5.99
CA PHE A 36 -17.23 23.57 4.84
C PHE A 36 -16.40 22.42 4.24
N GLY A 37 -15.29 22.01 4.86
CA GLY A 37 -14.53 20.82 4.49
C GLY A 37 -14.00 20.86 3.05
N ILE A 38 -14.53 19.99 2.16
CA ILE A 38 -14.10 19.95 0.74
C ILE A 38 -14.52 21.22 -0.01
N TRP A 39 -15.66 21.80 0.33
CA TRP A 39 -16.17 23.01 -0.32
C TRP A 39 -15.29 24.23 -0.06
N ASP A 40 -14.62 24.29 1.10
CA ASP A 40 -13.62 25.31 1.42
C ASP A 40 -12.45 25.31 0.42
N VAL A 41 -11.97 24.13 0.03
CA VAL A 41 -10.91 23.98 -0.98
C VAL A 41 -11.41 24.39 -2.36
N VAL A 42 -12.62 23.95 -2.76
CA VAL A 42 -13.21 24.28 -4.06
C VAL A 42 -13.44 25.77 -4.19
N LEU A 43 -14.03 26.41 -3.18
CA LEU A 43 -14.30 27.85 -3.16
C LEU A 43 -13.01 28.66 -3.27
N ARG A 44 -11.93 28.28 -2.56
CA ARG A 44 -10.63 28.94 -2.69
C ARG A 44 -10.05 28.82 -4.09
N LYS A 45 -10.15 27.66 -4.74
CA LYS A 45 -9.65 27.49 -6.12
C LYS A 45 -10.45 28.30 -7.13
N ILE A 46 -11.77 28.40 -6.94
CA ILE A 46 -12.61 29.29 -7.76
C ILE A 46 -12.23 30.76 -7.52
N ALA A 47 -12.02 31.17 -6.27
CA ALA A 47 -11.61 32.53 -5.92
C ALA A 47 -10.30 32.91 -6.62
N HIS A 48 -9.27 32.07 -6.53
CA HIS A 48 -8.01 32.28 -7.24
C HIS A 48 -8.19 32.36 -8.76
N MET A 49 -8.98 31.46 -9.37
CA MET A 49 -9.29 31.57 -10.80
C MET A 49 -9.93 32.91 -11.16
N VAL A 50 -10.81 33.44 -10.32
CA VAL A 50 -11.47 34.75 -10.51
C VAL A 50 -10.49 35.90 -10.30
N GLU A 51 -9.63 35.85 -9.28
CA GLU A 51 -8.60 36.85 -8.99
C GLU A 51 -7.69 37.06 -10.20
N TYR A 52 -7.16 35.97 -10.76
CA TYR A 52 -6.27 36.01 -11.92
C TYR A 52 -7.01 36.28 -13.24
N ALA A 53 -8.29 35.92 -13.35
CA ALA A 53 -9.14 36.36 -14.45
C ALA A 53 -9.26 37.90 -14.48
N VAL A 54 -9.59 38.52 -13.34
CA VAL A 54 -9.72 39.98 -13.21
C VAL A 54 -8.37 40.66 -13.45
N LEU A 55 -7.28 40.13 -12.89
CA LEU A 55 -5.93 40.67 -13.10
C LEU A 55 -5.56 40.70 -14.59
N SER A 56 -5.79 39.59 -15.31
CA SER A 56 -5.49 39.48 -16.74
C SER A 56 -6.30 40.47 -17.59
N ILE A 57 -7.56 40.72 -17.24
CA ILE A 57 -8.42 41.75 -17.87
C ILE A 57 -7.86 43.15 -17.61
N LEU A 58 -7.53 43.49 -16.36
CA LEU A 58 -7.01 44.82 -16.00
C LEU A 58 -5.68 45.11 -16.72
N ILE A 59 -4.77 44.13 -16.75
CA ILE A 59 -3.50 44.24 -17.48
C ILE A 59 -3.78 44.47 -18.97
N TYR A 60 -4.71 43.72 -19.56
CA TYR A 60 -5.05 43.87 -20.97
C TYR A 60 -5.59 45.27 -21.30
N GLU A 61 -6.52 45.80 -20.50
CA GLU A 61 -7.06 47.14 -20.72
C GLU A 61 -5.98 48.22 -20.56
N ALA A 62 -5.15 48.15 -19.51
CA ALA A 62 -4.06 49.09 -19.29
C ALA A 62 -3.02 49.03 -20.43
N TRP A 63 -2.67 47.83 -20.88
CA TRP A 63 -1.73 47.60 -21.97
C TRP A 63 -2.24 48.18 -23.29
N GLN A 64 -3.50 47.94 -23.62
CA GLN A 64 -4.08 48.40 -24.88
C GLN A 64 -4.26 49.93 -24.93
N ASP A 65 -4.62 50.57 -23.81
CA ASP A 65 -4.72 52.04 -23.73
C ASP A 65 -3.34 52.72 -23.85
N THR A 66 -2.28 52.04 -23.37
CA THR A 66 -0.90 52.53 -23.41
C THR A 66 -0.27 52.35 -24.80
N TRP A 67 -0.30 51.12 -25.34
CA TRP A 67 0.53 50.71 -26.48
C TRP A 67 -0.25 50.42 -27.76
N LYS A 68 -1.58 50.32 -27.70
CA LYS A 68 -2.46 50.06 -28.86
C LYS A 68 -2.01 48.88 -29.74
N THR A 69 -1.58 47.79 -29.10
CA THR A 69 -1.06 46.61 -29.83
C THR A 69 -2.17 45.78 -30.48
N ARG A 70 -1.80 44.87 -31.39
CA ARG A 70 -2.76 43.89 -31.95
C ARG A 70 -3.41 43.10 -30.81
N ARG A 71 -4.72 42.83 -30.90
CA ARG A 71 -5.52 42.16 -29.86
C ARG A 71 -4.87 40.87 -29.34
N MET A 72 -4.38 40.00 -30.24
CA MET A 72 -3.73 38.74 -29.85
C MET A 72 -2.39 38.95 -29.14
N THR A 73 -1.64 39.99 -29.50
CA THR A 73 -0.38 40.36 -28.84
C THR A 73 -0.67 40.83 -27.42
N GLY A 74 -1.62 41.76 -27.25
CA GLY A 74 -2.07 42.21 -25.92
C GLY A 74 -2.61 41.04 -25.07
N PHE A 75 -3.34 40.10 -25.68
CA PHE A 75 -3.86 38.91 -25.00
C PHE A 75 -2.75 38.07 -24.38
N TRP A 76 -1.77 37.64 -25.18
CA TRP A 76 -0.69 36.78 -24.69
C TRP A 76 0.26 37.50 -23.72
N ILE A 77 0.50 38.80 -23.90
CA ILE A 77 1.27 39.59 -22.94
C ILE A 77 0.56 39.64 -21.59
N SER A 78 -0.75 39.87 -21.56
CA SER A 78 -1.52 40.00 -20.32
C SER A 78 -1.59 38.67 -19.56
N VAL A 79 -1.79 37.57 -20.28
CA VAL A 79 -1.71 36.22 -19.72
C VAL A 79 -0.31 35.92 -19.19
N GLY A 80 0.73 36.23 -19.96
CA GLY A 80 2.12 36.02 -19.55
C GLY A 80 2.47 36.78 -18.28
N LEU A 81 2.09 38.05 -18.18
CA LEU A 81 2.29 38.87 -16.99
C LEU A 81 1.49 38.33 -15.78
N SER A 82 0.28 37.82 -16.00
CA SER A 82 -0.51 37.20 -14.94
C SER A 82 0.13 35.91 -14.42
N ILE A 83 0.70 35.09 -15.31
CA ILE A 83 1.44 33.87 -14.92
C ILE A 83 2.72 34.22 -14.16
N LEU A 84 3.46 35.24 -14.59
CA LEU A 84 4.64 35.74 -13.86
C LEU A 84 4.25 36.23 -12.46
N TYR A 85 3.12 36.90 -12.34
CA TYR A 85 2.59 37.32 -11.05
C TYR A 85 2.21 36.12 -10.17
N ALA A 86 1.56 35.09 -10.74
CA ALA A 86 1.24 33.86 -10.01
C ALA A 86 2.50 33.14 -9.49
N LEU A 87 3.57 33.10 -10.30
CA LEU A 87 4.86 32.55 -9.87
C LEU A 87 5.46 33.35 -8.71
N SER A 88 5.36 34.69 -8.73
CA SER A 88 5.82 35.52 -7.63
C SER A 88 4.99 35.33 -6.36
N ASP A 89 3.69 35.12 -6.49
CA ASP A 89 2.81 34.90 -5.33
C ASP A 89 3.11 33.55 -4.66
N GLU A 90 3.30 32.50 -5.46
CA GLU A 90 3.70 31.19 -4.94
C GLU A 90 5.08 31.20 -4.28
N TYR A 91 6.00 32.03 -4.79
CA TYR A 91 7.29 32.28 -4.13
C TYR A 91 7.11 33.03 -2.80
N HIS A 92 6.27 34.07 -2.76
CA HIS A 92 5.92 34.80 -1.54
C HIS A 92 5.29 33.86 -0.48
N GLN A 93 4.39 32.96 -0.88
CA GLN A 93 3.74 32.01 0.02
C GLN A 93 4.73 31.06 0.72
N GLN A 94 5.95 30.84 0.19
CA GLN A 94 6.98 30.04 0.86
C GLN A 94 7.49 30.68 2.16
N PHE A 95 7.33 32.01 2.30
CA PHE A 95 7.72 32.76 3.49
C PHE A 95 6.57 32.88 4.51
N VAL A 96 5.38 32.37 4.19
CA VAL A 96 4.21 32.39 5.08
C VAL A 96 4.13 31.08 5.85
N VAL A 97 4.23 31.16 7.18
CA VAL A 97 4.22 29.98 8.06
C VAL A 97 2.93 29.17 7.87
N GLY A 98 3.07 27.89 7.50
CA GLY A 98 1.95 26.97 7.29
C GLY A 98 1.37 26.93 5.87
N ARG A 99 1.98 27.64 4.91
CA ARG A 99 1.69 27.54 3.46
C ARG A 99 2.85 26.83 2.75
N TYR A 100 2.56 26.17 1.63
CA TYR A 100 3.56 25.56 0.76
C TYR A 100 3.23 25.92 -0.68
N GLY A 101 4.17 26.57 -1.37
CA GLY A 101 3.99 26.89 -2.79
C GLY A 101 3.86 25.62 -3.64
N CYS A 102 2.92 25.60 -4.58
CA CYS A 102 2.61 24.49 -5.45
C CYS A 102 2.50 24.94 -6.90
N MET A 103 3.31 24.37 -7.81
CA MET A 103 3.24 24.64 -9.25
C MET A 103 1.86 24.31 -9.87
N ARG A 104 1.07 23.46 -9.23
CA ARG A 104 -0.32 23.20 -9.64
C ARG A 104 -1.20 24.44 -9.48
N ASP A 105 -0.93 25.27 -8.48
CA ASP A 105 -1.75 26.43 -8.16
C ASP A 105 -1.51 27.54 -9.20
N VAL A 106 -0.25 27.74 -9.62
CA VAL A 106 0.10 28.52 -10.83
C VAL A 106 -0.67 28.03 -12.06
N GLY A 107 -0.82 26.72 -12.24
CA GLY A 107 -1.57 26.14 -13.35
C GLY A 107 -3.07 26.47 -13.30
N ILE A 108 -3.66 26.51 -12.12
CA ILE A 108 -5.07 26.89 -11.92
C ILE A 108 -5.26 28.38 -12.19
N ASP A 109 -4.34 29.22 -11.72
CA ASP A 109 -4.35 30.67 -11.91
C ASP A 109 -4.16 31.04 -13.38
N ALA A 110 -3.26 30.34 -14.09
CA ALA A 110 -3.07 30.47 -15.52
C ALA A 110 -4.35 30.13 -16.30
N CYS A 111 -5.07 29.08 -15.90
CA CYS A 111 -6.37 28.73 -16.49
C CYS A 111 -7.42 29.83 -16.24
N GLY A 112 -7.45 30.42 -15.03
CA GLY A 112 -8.30 31.56 -14.70
C GLY A 112 -8.00 32.79 -15.58
N ALA A 113 -6.73 33.18 -15.67
CA ALA A 113 -6.26 34.30 -16.50
C ALA A 113 -6.59 34.12 -18.00
N LEU A 114 -6.39 32.92 -18.54
CA LEU A 114 -6.70 32.56 -19.92
C LEU A 114 -8.21 32.61 -20.19
N ALA A 115 -8.98 31.87 -19.38
CA ALA A 115 -10.43 31.75 -19.58
C ALA A 115 -11.15 33.09 -19.34
N GLY A 116 -10.74 33.83 -18.31
CA GLY A 116 -11.31 35.12 -17.94
C GLY A 116 -11.11 36.17 -19.02
N LEU A 117 -9.88 36.36 -19.49
CA LEU A 117 -9.60 37.34 -20.54
C LEU A 117 -10.24 36.95 -21.88
N ALA A 118 -10.25 35.66 -22.22
CA ALA A 118 -10.91 35.17 -23.42
C ALA A 118 -12.43 35.43 -23.37
N ALA A 119 -13.08 35.16 -22.23
CA ALA A 119 -14.49 35.45 -22.02
C ALA A 119 -14.78 36.95 -22.13
N TRP A 120 -13.96 37.79 -21.51
CA TRP A 120 -14.10 39.25 -21.56
C TRP A 120 -14.04 39.78 -22.99
N LEU A 121 -13.01 39.38 -23.75
CA LEU A 121 -12.86 39.79 -25.15
C LEU A 121 -13.99 39.25 -26.04
N TRP A 122 -14.46 38.04 -25.76
CA TRP A 122 -15.59 37.45 -26.46
C TRP A 122 -16.89 38.23 -26.22
N VAL A 123 -17.21 38.58 -24.97
CA VAL A 123 -18.36 39.43 -24.63
C VAL A 123 -18.23 40.80 -25.29
N ARG A 124 -17.05 41.44 -25.19
CA ARG A 124 -16.80 42.78 -25.75
C ARG A 124 -16.91 42.83 -27.27
N THR A 125 -16.63 41.72 -27.97
CA THR A 125 -16.69 41.64 -29.44
C THR A 125 -18.05 41.14 -29.96
N ARG A 126 -18.93 40.63 -29.10
CA ARG A 126 -20.21 39.99 -29.48
C ARG A 126 -21.44 40.62 -28.82
N HIS A 127 -21.56 41.94 -28.87
CA HIS A 127 -22.80 42.68 -28.58
C HIS A 127 -23.98 42.35 -29.56
N GLY A 128 -24.14 41.11 -30.04
CA GLY A 128 -25.22 40.79 -30.97
C GLY A 128 -25.49 39.35 -31.43
N ARG A 129 -24.79 38.27 -31.02
CA ARG A 129 -25.20 36.90 -31.43
C ARG A 129 -24.93 35.81 -30.38
N LEU A 130 -26.02 35.12 -30.01
CA LEU A 130 -26.10 34.03 -29.02
C LEU A 130 -25.10 32.88 -29.27
N ILE A 131 -24.46 32.52 -28.16
CA ILE A 131 -23.93 31.23 -27.68
C ILE A 131 -23.96 30.06 -28.68
N LYS A 132 -22.77 29.63 -29.14
CA LYS A 132 -22.47 28.21 -29.44
C LYS A 132 -21.05 27.88 -28.92
N THR A 133 -21.01 26.84 -28.10
CA THR A 133 -19.98 26.37 -27.16
C THR A 133 -18.71 25.81 -27.80
N PRO A 134 -17.53 26.23 -27.28
CA PRO A 134 -16.56 25.26 -26.75
C PRO A 134 -15.96 25.66 -25.37
N PHE A 135 -16.48 26.73 -24.75
CA PHE A 135 -15.93 27.34 -23.53
C PHE A 135 -16.13 26.50 -22.25
N MET A 136 -17.14 25.61 -22.21
CA MET A 136 -17.36 24.70 -21.07
C MET A 136 -16.32 23.57 -20.93
N LEU A 137 -15.56 23.26 -21.98
CA LEU A 137 -14.57 22.17 -21.95
C LEU A 137 -13.26 22.56 -21.22
N LEU A 138 -12.94 23.86 -21.14
CA LEU A 138 -11.74 24.34 -20.43
C LEU A 138 -11.97 24.48 -18.92
N LEU A 139 -13.21 24.76 -18.48
CA LEU A 139 -13.58 24.77 -17.05
C LEU A 139 -13.54 23.36 -16.43
N ALA A 140 -13.75 22.31 -17.25
CA ALA A 140 -13.77 20.92 -16.81
C ALA A 140 -12.38 20.30 -16.57
N LEU A 141 -11.30 20.86 -17.15
CA LEU A 141 -9.94 20.31 -17.02
C LEU A 141 -9.27 20.62 -15.67
N GLY A 142 -9.72 21.69 -14.98
CA GLY A 142 -9.22 22.10 -13.66
C GLY A 142 -9.73 21.26 -12.47
N LEU A 143 -10.71 20.38 -12.68
CA LEU A 143 -11.31 19.54 -11.62
C LEU A 143 -10.66 18.15 -11.48
N SER A 144 -9.64 17.84 -12.29
CA SER A 144 -9.08 16.47 -12.40
C SER A 144 -8.04 16.09 -11.33
N GLY A 145 -7.72 16.98 -10.39
CA GLY A 145 -6.64 16.78 -9.42
C GLY A 145 -6.97 16.04 -8.11
N CYS A 146 -8.22 15.63 -7.86
CA CYS A 146 -8.67 15.13 -6.54
C CYS A 146 -9.42 13.79 -6.58
N GLY A 147 -9.19 12.96 -7.60
CA GLY A 147 -9.84 11.64 -7.70
C GLY A 147 -9.14 10.54 -6.89
N ALA A 148 -9.84 9.44 -6.61
CA ALA A 148 -9.29 8.22 -6.02
C ALA A 148 -7.96 7.79 -6.65
N LYS A 149 -7.83 7.97 -7.96
CA LYS A 149 -6.64 7.66 -8.75
C LYS A 149 -5.40 8.47 -8.35
N TYR A 150 -5.56 9.73 -7.94
CA TYR A 150 -4.45 10.56 -7.48
C TYR A 150 -3.89 10.04 -6.16
N HIS A 151 -4.74 9.89 -5.14
CA HIS A 151 -4.31 9.38 -3.83
C HIS A 151 -3.74 7.98 -3.93
N PHE A 152 -4.32 7.13 -4.78
CA PHE A 152 -3.78 5.79 -5.01
C PHE A 152 -2.39 5.81 -5.64
N LYS A 153 -2.16 6.62 -6.69
CA LYS A 153 -0.83 6.77 -7.30
C LYS A 153 0.19 7.36 -6.33
N LEU A 154 -0.24 8.31 -5.50
CA LEU A 154 0.63 8.92 -4.50
C LEU A 154 0.98 7.92 -3.39
N ALA A 155 0.05 7.05 -3.00
CA ALA A 155 0.33 5.95 -2.08
C ALA A 155 1.39 5.01 -2.67
N GLN A 156 1.23 4.57 -3.92
CA GLN A 156 2.21 3.73 -4.62
C GLN A 156 3.59 4.40 -4.73
N PHE A 157 3.64 5.72 -4.98
CA PHE A 157 4.88 6.48 -4.97
C PHE A 157 5.59 6.41 -3.61
N TYR A 158 4.87 6.57 -2.51
CA TYR A 158 5.43 6.43 -1.17
C TYR A 158 5.84 4.99 -0.85
N GLU A 159 5.11 3.98 -1.32
CA GLU A 159 5.51 2.57 -1.18
C GLU A 159 6.85 2.27 -1.84
N GLN A 160 7.09 2.83 -3.04
CA GLN A 160 8.36 2.70 -3.77
C GLN A 160 9.53 3.37 -3.03
N LYS A 161 9.25 4.43 -2.27
CA LYS A 161 10.23 5.11 -1.42
C LYS A 161 10.38 4.46 -0.03
N GLY A 162 9.65 3.37 0.24
CA GLY A 162 9.66 2.70 1.55
C GLY A 162 8.94 3.47 2.66
N MET A 163 8.22 4.56 2.34
CA MET A 163 7.53 5.41 3.31
C MET A 163 6.12 4.87 3.60
N LEU A 164 6.03 3.69 4.20
CA LEU A 164 4.78 2.93 4.31
C LEU A 164 3.70 3.65 5.13
N ALA A 165 4.07 4.39 6.16
CA ALA A 165 3.10 5.21 6.92
C ALA A 165 2.43 6.29 6.05
N ARG A 166 3.20 6.96 5.16
CA ARG A 166 2.66 7.97 4.23
C ARG A 166 1.82 7.33 3.14
N ALA A 167 2.23 6.15 2.65
CA ALA A 167 1.43 5.37 1.71
C ALA A 167 0.07 4.99 2.34
N ASN A 168 0.09 4.46 3.56
CA ASN A 168 -1.10 4.05 4.29
C ASN A 168 -2.04 5.23 4.58
N HIS A 169 -1.52 6.43 4.85
CA HIS A 169 -2.34 7.63 4.97
C HIS A 169 -3.14 7.91 3.69
N HIS A 170 -2.50 7.80 2.52
CA HIS A 170 -3.20 8.01 1.25
C HIS A 170 -4.16 6.87 0.88
N TYR A 171 -3.83 5.62 1.21
CA TYR A 171 -4.79 4.52 1.10
C TYR A 171 -6.01 4.74 1.99
N GLN A 172 -5.82 5.23 3.22
CA GLN A 172 -6.92 5.55 4.12
C GLN A 172 -7.86 6.60 3.50
N ILE A 173 -7.32 7.64 2.88
CA ILE A 173 -8.14 8.63 2.16
C ILE A 173 -8.96 7.97 1.05
N VAL A 174 -8.39 7.02 0.30
CA VAL A 174 -9.12 6.28 -0.74
C VAL A 174 -10.23 5.42 -0.13
N ILE A 175 -9.96 4.73 0.99
CA ILE A 175 -10.92 3.88 1.69
C ILE A 175 -12.11 4.71 2.18
N ASP A 176 -11.85 5.85 2.81
CA ASP A 176 -12.88 6.68 3.44
C ASP A 176 -13.74 7.41 2.40
N LYS A 177 -13.14 7.89 1.31
CA LYS A 177 -13.80 8.78 0.34
C LYS A 177 -14.27 8.07 -0.94
N HIS A 178 -13.76 6.87 -1.23
CA HIS A 178 -14.01 6.18 -2.50
C HIS A 178 -14.32 4.69 -2.31
N PRO A 179 -15.55 4.35 -1.87
CA PRO A 179 -15.95 2.97 -1.55
C PRO A 179 -15.70 1.94 -2.66
N HIS A 180 -15.81 2.35 -3.93
CA HIS A 180 -15.59 1.50 -5.10
C HIS A 180 -14.14 1.00 -5.27
N ARG A 181 -13.14 1.68 -4.67
CA ARG A 181 -11.73 1.24 -4.63
C ARG A 181 -11.24 0.93 -3.22
N ALA A 182 -12.15 0.90 -2.24
CA ALA A 182 -11.77 0.66 -0.85
C ALA A 182 -11.14 -0.72 -0.67
N ALA A 183 -11.71 -1.79 -1.24
CA ALA A 183 -11.16 -3.15 -1.12
C ALA A 183 -9.71 -3.25 -1.64
N GLU A 184 -9.42 -2.60 -2.77
CA GLU A 184 -8.08 -2.51 -3.34
C GLU A 184 -7.13 -1.74 -2.40
N ALA A 185 -7.52 -0.54 -1.96
CA ALA A 185 -6.69 0.28 -1.06
C ALA A 185 -6.43 -0.40 0.29
N MET A 186 -7.44 -1.08 0.86
CA MET A 186 -7.30 -1.89 2.07
C MET A 186 -6.31 -3.03 1.86
N PHE A 187 -6.35 -3.69 0.70
CA PHE A 187 -5.43 -4.78 0.40
C PHE A 187 -3.97 -4.31 0.43
N TYR A 188 -3.66 -3.20 -0.24
CA TYR A 188 -2.31 -2.62 -0.23
C TYR A 188 -1.90 -2.13 1.17
N GLN A 189 -2.82 -1.56 1.93
CA GLN A 189 -2.58 -1.20 3.34
C GLN A 189 -2.22 -2.44 4.18
N GLY A 190 -2.94 -3.55 4.01
CA GLY A 190 -2.64 -4.84 4.65
C GLY A 190 -1.27 -5.39 4.25
N GLU A 191 -0.91 -5.31 2.98
CA GLU A 191 0.42 -5.68 2.48
C GLU A 191 1.53 -4.80 3.07
N ASN A 192 1.29 -3.50 3.25
CA ASN A 192 2.25 -2.61 3.90
C ASN A 192 2.45 -2.96 5.38
N PHE A 193 1.37 -3.25 6.13
CA PHE A 193 1.51 -3.76 7.49
C PHE A 193 2.26 -5.10 7.54
N ARG A 194 2.06 -5.98 6.56
CA ARG A 194 2.82 -7.23 6.44
C ARG A 194 4.31 -6.96 6.20
N ARG A 195 4.65 -5.99 5.33
CA ARG A 195 6.04 -5.57 5.07
C ARG A 195 6.70 -4.98 6.31
N ASP A 196 5.97 -4.19 7.10
CA ASP A 196 6.41 -3.67 8.40
C ASP A 196 6.40 -4.73 9.53
N LYS A 197 6.09 -6.00 9.21
CA LYS A 197 5.99 -7.12 10.15
C LYS A 197 4.95 -6.94 11.26
N VAL A 198 3.99 -6.05 11.05
CA VAL A 198 2.83 -5.84 11.93
C VAL A 198 1.72 -6.82 11.55
N TYR A 199 2.01 -8.12 11.69
CA TYR A 199 1.19 -9.19 11.12
C TYR A 199 -0.26 -9.23 11.65
N ARG A 200 -0.47 -8.96 12.95
CA ARG A 200 -1.82 -8.92 13.54
C ARG A 200 -2.71 -7.87 12.85
N SER A 201 -2.17 -6.68 12.57
CA SER A 201 -2.91 -5.62 11.87
C SER A 201 -3.18 -5.99 10.41
N ALA A 202 -2.18 -6.55 9.73
CA ALA A 202 -2.33 -7.03 8.35
C ALA A 202 -3.44 -8.09 8.23
N VAL A 203 -3.42 -9.12 9.09
CA VAL A 203 -4.43 -10.20 9.11
C VAL A 203 -5.83 -9.64 9.36
N ARG A 204 -6.01 -8.70 10.30
CA ARG A 204 -7.32 -8.08 10.55
C ARG A 204 -7.85 -7.35 9.31
N ILE A 205 -6.99 -6.62 8.60
CA ILE A 205 -7.39 -5.92 7.37
C ILE A 205 -7.81 -6.93 6.30
N PHE A 206 -7.03 -7.99 6.09
CA PHE A 206 -7.39 -9.05 5.14
C PHE A 206 -8.70 -9.76 5.51
N GLN A 207 -8.90 -10.08 6.79
CA GLN A 207 -10.17 -10.63 7.29
C GLN A 207 -11.34 -9.67 7.04
N HIS A 208 -11.14 -8.37 7.27
CA HIS A 208 -12.15 -7.36 7.00
C HIS A 208 -12.52 -7.30 5.51
N ILE A 209 -11.54 -7.38 4.60
CA ILE A 209 -11.79 -7.43 3.15
C ILE A 209 -12.63 -8.66 2.79
N ILE A 210 -12.29 -9.84 3.33
CA ILE A 210 -13.01 -11.09 3.06
C ILE A 210 -14.46 -10.99 3.56
N ALA A 211 -14.67 -10.45 4.77
CA ALA A 211 -15.99 -10.31 5.36
C ALA A 211 -16.85 -9.27 4.63
N LYS A 212 -16.27 -8.14 4.21
CA LYS A 212 -16.99 -7.03 3.60
C LYS A 212 -17.20 -7.18 2.08
N TYR A 213 -16.29 -7.88 1.40
CA TYR A 213 -16.31 -8.06 -0.05
C TYR A 213 -16.23 -9.56 -0.44
N PRO A 214 -17.15 -10.40 0.05
CA PRO A 214 -17.10 -11.84 -0.20
C PRO A 214 -17.18 -12.15 -1.69
N GLY A 215 -16.42 -13.15 -2.15
CA GLY A 215 -16.36 -13.57 -3.56
C GLY A 215 -15.62 -12.62 -4.51
N SER A 216 -15.09 -11.50 -4.02
CA SER A 216 -14.26 -10.60 -4.83
C SER A 216 -12.83 -11.13 -5.00
N ASP A 217 -12.16 -10.74 -6.09
CA ASP A 217 -10.72 -10.99 -6.29
C ASP A 217 -9.87 -10.53 -5.09
N TRP A 218 -10.30 -9.46 -4.41
CA TRP A 218 -9.62 -8.93 -3.23
C TRP A 218 -9.80 -9.83 -2.00
N ALA A 219 -10.95 -10.49 -1.83
CA ALA A 219 -11.13 -11.51 -0.82
C ALA A 219 -10.21 -12.72 -1.09
N ASP A 220 -10.11 -13.17 -2.34
CA ASP A 220 -9.22 -14.28 -2.72
C ASP A 220 -7.74 -13.93 -2.57
N LYS A 221 -7.34 -12.70 -2.89
CA LYS A 221 -5.99 -12.20 -2.62
C LYS A 221 -5.73 -12.09 -1.10
N SER A 222 -6.70 -11.61 -0.33
CA SER A 222 -6.59 -11.46 1.13
C SER A 222 -6.46 -12.82 1.82
N MET A 223 -7.25 -13.81 1.40
CA MET A 223 -7.14 -15.21 1.84
C MET A 223 -5.72 -15.75 1.65
N ARG A 224 -5.17 -15.59 0.44
CA ARG A 224 -3.80 -15.98 0.12
C ARG A 224 -2.79 -15.23 0.98
N SER A 225 -3.04 -13.95 1.26
CA SER A 225 -2.13 -13.11 2.04
C SER A 225 -2.13 -13.50 3.53
N ILE A 226 -3.28 -13.83 4.12
CA ILE A 226 -3.38 -14.38 5.49
C ILE A 226 -2.52 -15.64 5.64
N MET A 227 -2.57 -16.55 4.66
CA MET A 227 -1.77 -17.79 4.69
C MET A 227 -0.25 -17.55 4.56
N ASN A 228 0.18 -16.32 4.27
CA ASN A 228 1.58 -15.92 4.18
C ASN A 228 1.91 -14.73 5.14
N THR A 229 1.09 -14.51 6.18
CA THR A 229 1.22 -13.37 7.11
C THR A 229 1.16 -13.84 8.58
N PRO A 230 2.31 -14.12 9.22
CA PRO A 230 3.59 -14.39 8.57
C PRO A 230 3.61 -15.77 7.90
N ASP A 231 4.59 -16.01 7.02
CA ASP A 231 4.73 -17.30 6.37
C ASP A 231 5.48 -18.30 7.26
N TYR A 232 4.76 -19.05 8.09
CA TYR A 232 5.33 -20.12 8.92
C TYR A 232 5.69 -21.41 8.15
N PHE A 233 5.52 -21.43 6.82
CA PHE A 233 5.95 -22.55 5.98
C PHE A 233 6.15 -22.09 4.53
N PRO A 234 7.28 -21.42 4.23
CA PRO A 234 7.51 -20.81 2.93
C PRO A 234 7.60 -21.87 1.83
N LEU A 235 6.58 -21.92 0.99
CA LEU A 235 6.47 -22.88 -0.12
C LEU A 235 6.96 -22.33 -1.47
N GLN A 236 7.40 -21.06 -1.51
CA GLN A 236 7.76 -20.35 -2.75
C GLN A 236 9.27 -20.19 -2.91
N GLY A 237 9.89 -20.83 -3.92
CA GLY A 237 11.32 -20.70 -4.19
C GLY A 237 12.07 -22.02 -4.09
N ARG A 238 13.40 -21.97 -4.21
CA ARG A 238 14.27 -23.13 -3.99
C ARG A 238 14.77 -23.08 -2.55
N TYR A 239 14.24 -23.97 -1.72
CA TYR A 239 14.70 -24.12 -0.34
C TYR A 239 15.43 -25.44 -0.19
N SER A 240 16.51 -25.40 0.56
CA SER A 240 17.07 -26.60 1.16
C SER A 240 17.39 -26.33 2.61
N TRP A 241 17.21 -27.33 3.44
CA TRP A 241 17.56 -27.23 4.85
C TRP A 241 17.95 -28.58 5.42
N ILE A 242 18.69 -28.51 6.52
CA ILE A 242 19.19 -29.65 7.25
C ILE A 242 18.65 -29.60 8.67
N GLU A 243 17.88 -30.62 9.03
CA GLU A 243 17.48 -30.88 10.41
C GLU A 243 18.37 -32.00 10.97
N GLY A 244 18.63 -31.99 12.27
CA GLY A 244 19.31 -33.11 12.92
C GLY A 244 18.95 -33.23 14.38
N ASP A 245 19.36 -34.33 15.00
CA ASP A 245 19.12 -34.56 16.43
C ASP A 245 19.76 -33.44 17.27
N SER A 246 19.02 -32.91 18.24
CA SER A 246 19.50 -31.79 19.05
C SER A 246 20.66 -32.18 19.97
N GLN A 247 20.70 -33.43 20.45
CA GLN A 247 21.69 -33.88 21.43
C GLN A 247 23.11 -33.86 20.88
N THR A 248 23.31 -34.35 19.66
CA THR A 248 24.63 -34.37 19.00
C THR A 248 24.76 -33.30 17.92
N GLY A 249 23.69 -32.56 17.65
CA GLY A 249 23.63 -31.56 16.60
C GLY A 249 23.72 -32.16 15.20
N GLY A 250 23.07 -33.31 15.00
CA GLY A 250 23.05 -34.03 13.74
C GLY A 250 24.24 -34.95 13.48
N ASN A 251 25.02 -35.32 14.49
CA ASN A 251 26.04 -36.35 14.29
C ASN A 251 25.42 -37.75 14.29
N ASN A 252 24.33 -37.97 15.03
CA ASN A 252 23.63 -39.25 15.07
C ASN A 252 22.56 -39.36 13.99
N MET A 253 21.77 -38.30 13.78
CA MET A 253 20.69 -38.31 12.79
C MET A 253 20.61 -36.97 12.06
N LYS A 254 20.55 -37.02 10.72
CA LYS A 254 20.31 -35.85 9.86
C LYS A 254 19.21 -36.12 8.84
N ILE A 255 18.45 -35.08 8.55
CA ILE A 255 17.47 -35.04 7.48
C ILE A 255 17.83 -33.88 6.57
N MET A 256 18.23 -34.19 5.35
CA MET A 256 18.44 -33.19 4.31
C MET A 256 17.16 -33.09 3.49
N THR A 257 16.57 -31.90 3.46
CA THR A 257 15.34 -31.63 2.70
C THR A 257 15.64 -30.66 1.57
N SER A 258 15.09 -30.94 0.39
CA SER A 258 15.02 -29.97 -0.71
C SER A 258 13.57 -29.78 -1.15
N ALA A 259 13.21 -28.54 -1.43
CA ALA A 259 11.89 -28.16 -1.91
C ALA A 259 11.94 -27.73 -3.39
N LYS A 260 10.99 -28.23 -4.17
CA LYS A 260 10.78 -27.85 -5.56
C LYS A 260 9.33 -27.43 -5.77
N LYS A 261 9.11 -26.18 -6.17
CA LYS A 261 7.77 -25.70 -6.53
C LYS A 261 7.27 -26.39 -7.79
N LEU A 262 6.07 -26.94 -7.73
CA LEU A 262 5.31 -27.44 -8.87
C LEU A 262 4.14 -26.48 -9.15
N LYS A 263 3.32 -26.80 -10.17
CA LYS A 263 2.21 -25.94 -10.62
C LYS A 263 1.21 -25.63 -9.48
N THR A 264 0.83 -26.63 -8.68
CA THR A 264 -0.14 -26.48 -7.58
C THR A 264 0.47 -26.76 -6.22
N ARG A 265 1.27 -27.83 -6.11
CA ARG A 265 1.93 -28.25 -4.87
C ARG A 265 3.42 -27.89 -4.85
N THR A 266 4.04 -28.01 -3.69
CA THR A 266 5.50 -27.99 -3.54
C THR A 266 5.96 -29.38 -3.13
N LEU A 267 6.87 -29.97 -3.90
CA LEU A 267 7.47 -31.26 -3.60
C LEU A 267 8.63 -31.06 -2.61
N LEU A 268 8.61 -31.78 -1.50
CA LEU A 268 9.71 -31.89 -0.54
C LEU A 268 10.32 -33.28 -0.64
N SER A 269 11.59 -33.34 -1.03
CA SER A 269 12.38 -34.57 -1.08
C SER A 269 13.25 -34.65 0.17
N ARG A 270 13.06 -35.69 0.99
CA ARG A 270 13.82 -35.88 2.24
C ARG A 270 14.78 -37.06 2.14
N LYS A 271 16.04 -36.84 2.49
CA LYS A 271 17.08 -37.87 2.65
C LYS A 271 17.44 -38.00 4.12
N TYR A 272 17.32 -39.21 4.67
CA TYR A 272 17.62 -39.50 6.07
C TYR A 272 19.01 -40.12 6.20
N PHE A 273 19.74 -39.73 7.24
CA PHE A 273 21.08 -40.21 7.54
C PHE A 273 21.15 -40.68 8.99
N ALA A 274 21.74 -41.86 9.20
CA ALA A 274 22.17 -42.36 10.50
C ALA A 274 23.70 -42.27 10.54
N GLY A 275 24.24 -41.37 11.35
CA GLY A 275 25.65 -41.00 11.26
C GLY A 275 26.00 -40.40 9.91
N LYS A 276 26.96 -41.03 9.23
CA LYS A 276 27.37 -40.68 7.86
C LYS A 276 26.63 -41.47 6.77
N LYS A 277 25.87 -42.52 7.14
CA LYS A 277 25.23 -43.43 6.18
C LYS A 277 23.82 -42.95 5.85
N GLN A 278 23.52 -42.80 4.56
CA GLN A 278 22.15 -42.53 4.11
C GLN A 278 21.27 -43.78 4.28
N VAL A 279 20.10 -43.61 4.90
CA VAL A 279 19.07 -44.65 5.04
C VAL A 279 18.06 -44.47 3.91
N LYS A 280 18.21 -45.26 2.84
CA LYS A 280 17.43 -45.10 1.61
C LYS A 280 15.95 -45.45 1.81
N GLU A 281 15.61 -46.48 2.60
CA GLU A 281 14.21 -46.90 2.78
C GLU A 281 13.34 -45.81 3.42
N LEU A 282 13.94 -44.92 4.22
CA LEU A 282 13.23 -43.82 4.88
C LEU A 282 13.07 -42.57 3.99
N SER A 283 13.84 -42.50 2.89
CA SER A 283 13.82 -41.36 1.99
C SER A 283 12.49 -41.30 1.25
N ARG A 284 11.77 -40.19 1.40
CA ARG A 284 10.40 -40.05 0.89
C ARG A 284 10.15 -38.68 0.29
N SER A 285 9.19 -38.64 -0.61
CA SER A 285 8.67 -37.43 -1.25
C SER A 285 7.33 -37.07 -0.63
N LEU A 286 7.22 -35.84 -0.13
CA LEU A 286 5.96 -35.28 0.41
C LEU A 286 5.55 -34.08 -0.44
N TYR A 287 4.26 -33.84 -0.55
CA TYR A 287 3.74 -32.70 -1.31
C TYR A 287 2.99 -31.78 -0.38
N TYR A 288 3.24 -30.47 -0.48
CA TYR A 288 2.61 -29.48 0.37
C TYR A 288 1.79 -28.48 -0.45
N GLU A 289 0.66 -28.07 0.10
CA GLU A 289 -0.25 -27.11 -0.52
C GLU A 289 -0.84 -26.21 0.56
N LYS A 290 -0.90 -24.89 0.30
CA LYS A 290 -1.70 -23.96 1.09
C LYS A 290 -3.04 -23.77 0.38
N LYS A 291 -4.13 -24.16 1.02
CA LYS A 291 -5.47 -24.09 0.43
C LYS A 291 -6.52 -23.95 1.52
N ASN A 292 -7.49 -23.06 1.33
CA ASN A 292 -8.65 -22.87 2.22
C ASN A 292 -8.23 -22.74 3.70
N TYR A 293 -7.33 -21.81 4.01
CA TYR A 293 -6.77 -21.59 5.35
C TYR A 293 -5.99 -22.77 5.96
N GLU A 294 -5.61 -23.76 5.16
CA GLU A 294 -4.89 -24.94 5.65
C GLU A 294 -3.56 -25.12 4.94
N LEU A 295 -2.52 -25.45 5.70
CA LEU A 295 -1.30 -26.08 5.18
C LEU A 295 -1.51 -27.60 5.19
N ARG A 296 -1.56 -28.18 4.01
CA ARG A 296 -1.84 -29.60 3.78
C ARG A 296 -0.58 -30.33 3.33
N GLU A 297 -0.32 -31.48 3.94
CA GLU A 297 0.73 -32.43 3.58
C GLU A 297 0.10 -33.66 2.93
N TYR A 298 0.59 -34.05 1.75
CA TYR A 298 0.15 -35.21 1.00
C TYR A 298 1.30 -36.21 0.86
N THR A 299 0.99 -37.49 0.96
CA THR A 299 1.96 -38.59 0.76
C THR A 299 2.16 -38.96 -0.72
N SER A 300 1.33 -38.41 -1.62
CA SER A 300 1.37 -38.70 -3.05
C SER A 300 1.02 -37.48 -3.90
N ALA A 301 1.53 -37.46 -5.14
CA ALA A 301 1.19 -36.45 -6.15
C ALA A 301 -0.25 -36.60 -6.69
N SER A 302 -0.93 -37.72 -6.40
CA SER A 302 -2.28 -37.98 -6.88
C SER A 302 -3.25 -36.85 -6.49
N LYS A 303 -4.16 -36.52 -7.41
CA LYS A 303 -5.23 -35.54 -7.16
C LYS A 303 -6.14 -35.99 -6.01
N ASN A 304 -6.34 -37.31 -5.85
CA ASN A 304 -7.18 -37.92 -4.82
C ASN A 304 -6.38 -38.37 -3.59
N ALA A 305 -5.11 -37.97 -3.47
CA ALA A 305 -4.31 -38.31 -2.30
C ALA A 305 -4.95 -37.74 -1.03
N SER A 306 -5.02 -38.57 0.01
CA SER A 306 -5.33 -38.10 1.36
C SER A 306 -4.27 -37.10 1.84
N TYR A 307 -4.67 -36.22 2.76
CA TYR A 307 -3.78 -35.22 3.32
C TYR A 307 -3.93 -35.08 4.82
N THR A 308 -2.85 -34.62 5.43
CA THR A 308 -2.80 -34.20 6.83
C THR A 308 -2.74 -32.68 6.89
N VAL A 309 -3.56 -32.08 7.76
CA VAL A 309 -3.53 -30.63 8.02
C VAL A 309 -2.48 -30.34 9.08
N ILE A 310 -1.40 -29.69 8.66
CA ILE A 310 -0.21 -29.42 9.48
C ILE A 310 -0.31 -28.08 10.23
N LEU A 311 -1.00 -27.11 9.63
CA LEU A 311 -1.22 -25.80 10.22
C LEU A 311 -2.54 -25.22 9.70
N ARG A 312 -3.26 -24.48 10.54
CA ARG A 312 -4.41 -23.67 10.16
C ARG A 312 -4.10 -22.18 10.28
N TYR A 313 -4.71 -21.40 9.41
CA TYR A 313 -4.60 -19.96 9.35
C TYR A 313 -5.97 -19.30 9.66
N PRO A 314 -6.00 -18.09 10.23
CA PRO A 314 -4.87 -17.39 10.83
C PRO A 314 -4.28 -18.16 12.01
N VAL A 315 -2.99 -17.97 12.24
CA VAL A 315 -2.28 -18.59 13.36
C VAL A 315 -2.58 -17.78 14.61
N GLU A 316 -3.40 -18.34 15.49
CA GLU A 316 -3.81 -17.70 16.75
C GLU A 316 -3.65 -18.67 17.91
N LEU A 317 -3.24 -18.14 19.06
CA LEU A 317 -3.07 -18.91 20.28
C LEU A 317 -4.38 -19.62 20.68
N GLY A 318 -4.29 -20.91 21.00
CA GLY A 318 -5.42 -21.71 21.41
C GLY A 318 -6.14 -22.45 20.28
N ASN A 319 -5.97 -22.02 19.02
CA ASN A 319 -6.57 -22.71 17.86
C ASN A 319 -6.15 -24.18 17.82
N SER A 320 -7.13 -25.07 17.73
CA SER A 320 -6.95 -26.51 17.67
C SER A 320 -7.74 -27.14 16.54
N TRP A 321 -7.20 -28.21 15.96
CA TRP A 321 -7.88 -28.97 14.91
C TRP A 321 -7.52 -30.44 14.98
N GLU A 322 -8.39 -31.26 14.40
CA GLU A 322 -8.14 -32.67 14.20
C GLU A 322 -7.75 -32.95 12.75
N THR A 323 -6.93 -33.98 12.57
CA THR A 323 -6.55 -34.46 11.25
C THR A 323 -6.24 -35.96 11.29
N ILE A 324 -6.15 -36.58 10.12
CA ILE A 324 -5.75 -37.98 9.96
C ILE A 324 -4.31 -37.98 9.43
N ARG A 325 -3.44 -38.76 10.09
CA ARG A 325 -2.07 -39.04 9.64
C ARG A 325 -1.82 -40.52 9.83
N ASP A 326 -1.39 -41.18 8.76
CA ASP A 326 -1.08 -42.62 8.75
C ASP A 326 -2.23 -43.49 9.30
N GLY A 327 -3.47 -43.15 8.94
CA GLY A 327 -4.68 -43.87 9.37
C GLY A 327 -5.11 -43.60 10.82
N GLN A 328 -4.38 -42.77 11.57
CA GLN A 328 -4.69 -42.44 12.97
C GLN A 328 -5.20 -40.99 13.09
N ARG A 329 -6.06 -40.75 14.09
CA ARG A 329 -6.52 -39.39 14.44
C ARG A 329 -5.47 -38.67 15.28
N TRP A 330 -5.18 -37.44 14.90
CA TRP A 330 -4.24 -36.55 15.58
C TRP A 330 -4.92 -35.23 15.92
N ILE A 331 -4.57 -34.68 17.08
CA ILE A 331 -5.01 -33.37 17.55
C ILE A 331 -3.81 -32.44 17.53
N TYR A 332 -4.00 -31.29 16.86
CA TYR A 332 -3.06 -30.20 16.80
C TYR A 332 -3.59 -29.01 17.59
N LYS A 333 -2.70 -28.26 18.24
CA LYS A 333 -3.06 -27.02 18.92
C LYS A 333 -1.90 -26.03 18.93
N ILE A 334 -2.19 -24.77 18.66
CA ILE A 334 -1.23 -23.68 18.91
C ILE A 334 -1.23 -23.41 20.41
N VAL A 335 -0.13 -23.76 21.07
CA VAL A 335 0.01 -23.70 22.53
C VAL A 335 0.88 -22.53 22.99
N ASN A 336 1.61 -21.89 22.08
CA ASN A 336 2.33 -20.65 22.34
C ASN A 336 2.53 -19.88 21.03
N ASP A 337 2.53 -18.55 21.10
CA ASP A 337 2.85 -17.64 20.01
C ASP A 337 3.86 -16.58 20.47
N ASP A 338 4.53 -15.95 19.51
CA ASP A 338 5.49 -14.86 19.75
C ASP A 338 6.68 -15.21 20.67
N ILE A 339 7.18 -16.45 20.59
CA ILE A 339 8.32 -16.90 21.40
C ILE A 339 9.66 -16.79 20.64
N SER A 340 10.75 -16.65 21.39
CA SER A 340 12.11 -16.74 20.85
C SER A 340 12.64 -18.17 20.94
N VAL A 341 13.21 -18.69 19.86
CA VAL A 341 13.77 -20.04 19.78
C VAL A 341 15.23 -19.97 19.28
N SER A 342 16.15 -20.55 20.05
CA SER A 342 17.56 -20.68 19.67
C SER A 342 17.90 -22.12 19.30
N VAL A 343 18.48 -22.29 18.11
CA VAL A 343 18.94 -23.57 17.53
C VAL A 343 20.31 -23.36 16.88
N LYS A 344 20.95 -24.43 16.41
CA LYS A 344 22.24 -24.31 15.70
C LYS A 344 22.22 -23.38 14.48
N ALA A 345 21.11 -23.30 13.76
CA ALA A 345 20.96 -22.37 12.63
C ALA A 345 20.83 -20.89 13.03
N GLY A 346 20.67 -20.57 14.31
CA GLY A 346 20.54 -19.19 14.82
C GLY A 346 19.41 -19.01 15.83
N ARG A 347 19.13 -17.74 16.14
CA ARG A 347 18.03 -17.32 17.03
C ARG A 347 16.90 -16.73 16.19
N PHE A 348 15.69 -17.25 16.40
CA PHE A 348 14.48 -16.82 15.71
C PHE A 348 13.49 -16.22 16.70
N SER A 349 12.85 -15.11 16.34
CA SER A 349 11.82 -14.43 17.12
C SER A 349 10.45 -14.55 16.46
N GLY A 350 9.37 -14.37 17.21
CA GLY A 350 8.02 -14.46 16.68
C GLY A 350 7.59 -15.89 16.33
N CYS A 351 8.25 -16.90 16.92
CA CYS A 351 7.94 -18.29 16.64
C CYS A 351 6.59 -18.70 17.26
N ILE A 352 5.96 -19.70 16.66
CA ILE A 352 4.83 -20.42 17.27
C ILE A 352 5.24 -21.81 17.72
N LYS A 353 4.56 -22.30 18.76
CA LYS A 353 4.66 -23.67 19.24
C LYS A 353 3.35 -24.41 19.00
N VAL A 354 3.42 -25.47 18.21
CA VAL A 354 2.27 -26.31 17.88
C VAL A 354 2.45 -27.66 18.57
N SER A 355 1.50 -28.06 19.41
CA SER A 355 1.44 -29.39 19.98
C SER A 355 0.74 -30.36 19.04
N GLU A 356 1.29 -31.56 18.88
CA GLU A 356 0.75 -32.69 18.12
C GLU A 356 0.59 -33.87 19.09
N ARG A 357 -0.59 -34.48 19.16
CA ARG A 357 -0.82 -35.72 19.91
C ARG A 357 -1.71 -36.69 19.14
N ALA A 358 -1.41 -37.97 19.20
CA ALA A 358 -2.30 -39.01 18.68
C ALA A 358 -3.44 -39.23 19.68
N VAL A 359 -4.67 -39.42 19.18
CA VAL A 359 -5.86 -39.61 20.04
C VAL A 359 -5.78 -40.91 20.82
N ASN A 360 -5.22 -41.96 20.21
CA ASN A 360 -5.02 -43.28 20.81
C ASN A 360 -3.81 -43.38 21.76
N LEU A 361 -2.99 -42.32 21.86
CA LEU A 361 -1.80 -42.30 22.71
C LEU A 361 -1.80 -41.03 23.60
N PRO A 362 -2.78 -40.90 24.51
CA PRO A 362 -2.88 -39.74 25.39
C PRO A 362 -1.64 -39.63 26.28
N GLY A 363 -1.17 -38.40 26.51
CA GLY A 363 0.01 -38.14 27.32
C GLY A 363 1.33 -38.11 26.56
N SER A 364 1.39 -38.54 25.29
CA SER A 364 2.56 -38.37 24.43
C SER A 364 2.39 -37.18 23.50
N TYR A 365 3.26 -36.18 23.64
CA TYR A 365 3.22 -34.94 22.89
C TYR A 365 4.49 -34.76 22.09
N LYS A 366 4.33 -34.36 20.84
CA LYS A 366 5.38 -33.76 20.03
C LYS A 366 5.06 -32.28 19.89
N TYR A 367 6.02 -31.40 20.14
CA TYR A 367 5.86 -29.99 19.82
C TYR A 367 6.75 -29.60 18.66
N THR A 368 6.17 -28.94 17.67
CA THR A 368 6.88 -28.37 16.54
C THR A 368 6.87 -26.85 16.64
N TYR A 369 8.05 -26.25 16.54
CA TYR A 369 8.24 -24.82 16.59
C TYR A 369 8.45 -24.29 15.17
N TYR A 370 7.67 -23.28 14.79
CA TYR A 370 7.77 -22.65 13.48
C TYR A 370 8.21 -21.20 13.61
N ALA A 371 9.23 -20.80 12.86
CA ALA A 371 9.69 -19.43 12.75
C ALA A 371 9.09 -18.75 11.50
N PRO A 372 8.72 -17.46 11.58
CA PRO A 372 8.31 -16.65 10.44
C PRO A 372 9.34 -16.70 9.30
N ASP A 373 8.86 -16.87 8.06
CA ASP A 373 9.64 -16.87 6.81
C ASP A 373 10.74 -17.94 6.73
N VAL A 374 10.78 -18.88 7.66
CA VAL A 374 11.77 -19.96 7.75
C VAL A 374 11.09 -21.32 7.77
N GLY A 375 10.03 -21.48 8.57
CA GLY A 375 9.37 -22.75 8.76
C GLY A 375 9.77 -23.45 10.05
N ARG A 376 9.81 -24.78 10.04
CA ARG A 376 10.10 -25.58 11.23
C ARG A 376 11.56 -25.38 11.68
N VAL A 377 11.75 -24.99 12.94
CA VAL A 377 13.07 -24.72 13.52
C VAL A 377 13.46 -25.69 14.64
N LEU A 378 12.51 -26.15 15.44
CA LEU A 378 12.76 -27.04 16.58
C LEU A 378 11.61 -28.04 16.72
N THR A 379 11.94 -29.26 17.11
CA THR A 379 11.00 -30.28 17.54
C THR A 379 11.40 -30.75 18.93
N THR A 380 10.44 -30.80 19.83
CA THR A 380 10.60 -31.35 21.18
C THR A 380 9.56 -32.43 21.42
N VAL A 381 9.78 -33.25 22.45
CA VAL A 381 8.86 -34.30 22.86
C VAL A 381 8.65 -34.26 24.37
N LYS A 382 7.46 -34.68 24.80
CA LYS A 382 7.09 -34.81 26.21
C LYS A 382 6.18 -36.02 26.39
N THR A 383 6.40 -36.78 27.45
CA THR A 383 5.56 -37.93 27.82
C THR A 383 5.09 -37.80 29.26
N GLY A 384 3.78 -37.84 29.49
CA GLY A 384 3.17 -37.71 30.81
C GLY A 384 3.53 -36.38 31.50
N SER A 385 3.88 -36.47 32.78
CA SER A 385 4.34 -35.33 33.60
C SER A 385 5.82 -34.97 33.38
N ALA A 386 6.55 -35.70 32.51
CA ALA A 386 7.97 -35.48 32.31
C ALA A 386 8.29 -34.09 31.77
N GLN A 387 9.55 -33.69 31.94
CA GLN A 387 10.10 -32.50 31.31
C GLN A 387 10.03 -32.62 29.77
N GLU A 388 9.92 -31.49 29.08
CA GLU A 388 10.00 -31.42 27.62
C GLU A 388 11.47 -31.50 27.17
N TYR A 389 11.78 -32.42 26.27
CA TYR A 389 13.13 -32.66 25.76
C TYR A 389 13.26 -32.25 24.30
N ARG A 390 14.39 -31.61 23.94
CA ARG A 390 14.72 -31.34 22.54
C ARG A 390 14.99 -32.64 21.81
N ASN A 391 14.35 -32.81 20.66
CA ASN A 391 14.49 -34.01 19.84
C ASN A 391 15.32 -33.71 18.58
N ALA A 392 14.87 -32.74 17.78
CA ALA A 392 15.54 -32.36 16.54
C ALA A 392 15.45 -30.86 16.30
N GLU A 393 16.43 -30.30 15.60
CA GLU A 393 16.51 -28.87 15.34
C GLU A 393 17.08 -28.56 13.95
N LEU A 394 16.81 -27.34 13.49
CA LEU A 394 17.37 -26.80 12.28
C LEU A 394 18.86 -26.50 12.49
N LEU A 395 19.70 -27.15 11.68
CA LEU A 395 21.15 -26.99 11.69
C LEU A 395 21.58 -25.90 10.70
N SER A 396 20.98 -25.90 9.51
CA SER A 396 21.24 -24.91 8.47
C SER A 396 20.10 -24.88 7.46
N TYR A 397 19.97 -23.76 6.75
CA TYR A 397 19.00 -23.59 5.67
C TYR A 397 19.57 -22.65 4.61
N SER A 398 19.08 -22.79 3.38
CA SER A 398 19.36 -21.87 2.28
C SER A 398 18.06 -21.42 1.66
N THR A 399 17.96 -20.11 1.42
CA THR A 399 16.86 -19.49 0.71
C THR A 399 17.36 -19.06 -0.66
N GLY A 400 17.06 -19.84 -1.69
CA GLY A 400 17.30 -19.42 -3.07
C GLY A 400 16.13 -18.57 -3.56
N SER A 401 16.40 -17.36 -4.03
CA SER A 401 15.45 -16.65 -4.90
C SER A 401 15.13 -17.56 -6.10
N ALA A 402 13.84 -17.67 -6.46
CA ALA A 402 13.50 -18.29 -7.74
C ALA A 402 14.25 -17.52 -8.86
N PRO A 403 14.87 -18.21 -9.83
CA PRO A 403 15.46 -17.54 -10.99
C PRO A 403 14.39 -16.77 -11.78
#